data_AF-A0A7C2TP33-F1
#
_entry.id   AF-A0A7C2TP33-F1
#
_cell.length_a   1.000
_cell.length_b   1.000
_cell.length_c   1.000
_cell.angle_alpha   90.00
_cell.angle_beta   90.00
_cell.angle_gamma   90.00
#
_symmetry.space_group_name_H-M   'P 1'
#
loop_
_entity.id
_entity.type
_entity.pdbx_description
1 polymer ?
#
loop_
_entity_poly.entity_id
_entity_poly.type
_entity_poly.pdbx_seq_one_letter_code
_entity_poly.pdbx_strand_id
1 'polypeptide(L)'
;MKRGRYTRRAFLGATVAAGATLTLRRAWPKAAFLWSAPQATDSRIEIVLSEPIGRIAPEIYGHFIEHLGGVIYDGVWVGEDSKIPNIGGIRKALVDAMREIKPGVVRWPGGCFADAYDWRDGIGPRERRPRRTNFWVDNREWREVGIVPQKYEPNHFGTHEFIRFCRLIGAQPYIAANVRTLPASVFHQWIEYCNSPPGSTTWAEIREANGDREPFNVRYWGVGNESWGCGGNFT
;
A
#
# COMPACT_ATOMS: atom_id res chain seq x y z
N MET A 1 -43.58 22.02 -5.65
CA MET A 1 -43.76 22.64 -6.99
C MET A 1 -42.46 22.41 -7.77
N LYS A 2 -42.38 21.88 -9.01
CA LYS A 2 -43.32 21.42 -10.03
C LYS A 2 -42.96 19.97 -10.40
N ARG A 3 -43.93 19.05 -10.32
CA ARG A 3 -43.83 17.66 -10.80
C ARG A 3 -43.92 17.67 -12.33
N GLY A 4 -42.96 17.07 -13.02
CA GLY A 4 -43.09 16.73 -14.44
C GLY A 4 -44.15 15.66 -14.62
N ARG A 5 -45.32 16.06 -15.15
CA ARG A 5 -46.43 15.16 -15.44
C ARG A 5 -46.09 14.31 -16.66
N TYR A 6 -46.12 12.99 -16.50
CA TYR A 6 -46.27 12.04 -17.60
C TYR A 6 -47.48 12.48 -18.45
N THR A 7 -47.23 12.79 -19.73
CA THR A 7 -48.28 13.29 -20.62
C THR A 7 -49.09 12.12 -21.20
N ARG A 8 -50.41 12.31 -21.33
CA ARG A 8 -51.35 11.34 -21.95
C ARG A 8 -50.96 10.92 -23.38
N ARG A 9 -50.09 11.67 -24.07
CA ARG A 9 -49.54 11.31 -25.39
C ARG A 9 -48.51 10.18 -25.33
N ALA A 10 -47.74 10.06 -24.24
CA ALA A 10 -46.78 8.98 -24.06
C ALA A 10 -47.46 7.61 -23.80
N PHE A 11 -48.67 7.63 -23.23
CA PHE A 11 -49.45 6.42 -22.97
C PHE A 11 -50.14 5.86 -24.23
N LEU A 12 -50.52 6.72 -25.19
CA LEU A 12 -51.15 6.32 -26.46
C LEU A 12 -50.15 5.85 -27.53
N GLY A 13 -48.85 6.13 -27.37
CA GLY A 13 -47.79 5.56 -28.22
C GLY A 13 -47.48 4.09 -27.91
N ALA A 14 -47.84 3.61 -26.71
CA ALA A 14 -47.59 2.23 -26.27
C ALA A 14 -48.71 1.25 -26.67
N THR A 15 -49.78 1.70 -27.34
CA THR A 15 -50.96 0.86 -27.66
C THR A 15 -51.15 0.55 -29.15
N VAL A 16 -50.24 0.96 -30.04
CA VAL A 16 -50.37 0.69 -31.50
C VAL A 16 -49.41 -0.40 -32.02
N ALA A 17 -48.52 -0.96 -31.20
CA ALA A 17 -47.69 -2.12 -31.57
C ALA A 17 -48.22 -3.46 -31.01
N ALA A 18 -49.53 -3.56 -30.80
CA ALA A 18 -50.20 -4.79 -30.36
C ALA A 18 -51.50 -4.99 -31.16
N GLY A 19 -51.38 -5.29 -32.46
CA GLY A 19 -52.54 -5.63 -33.29
C GLY A 19 -52.21 -5.76 -34.77
N ALA A 20 -52.23 -7.00 -35.27
CA ALA A 20 -51.97 -7.47 -36.64
C ALA A 20 -50.48 -7.48 -37.03
N THR A 21 -49.82 -8.61 -37.31
CA THR A 21 -50.29 -9.76 -38.09
C THR A 21 -49.78 -11.10 -37.54
N LEU A 22 -50.77 -11.92 -37.22
CA LEU A 22 -50.68 -13.32 -36.86
C LEU A 22 -50.56 -14.18 -38.13
N THR A 23 -49.42 -14.22 -38.81
CA THR A 23 -49.17 -15.22 -39.87
C THR A 23 -47.69 -15.55 -39.98
N LEU A 24 -47.29 -16.64 -39.31
CA LEU A 24 -46.27 -17.65 -39.69
C LEU A 24 -45.87 -18.43 -38.43
N ARG A 25 -46.86 -19.12 -37.84
CA ARG A 25 -46.60 -20.24 -36.92
C ARG A 25 -46.32 -21.47 -37.77
N ARG A 26 -45.06 -21.73 -38.09
CA ARG A 26 -44.50 -23.08 -38.30
C ARG A 26 -42.98 -22.99 -38.45
N ALA A 27 -42.29 -23.80 -37.65
CA ALA A 27 -40.85 -24.01 -37.60
C ALA A 27 -40.00 -23.01 -36.78
N TRP A 28 -40.05 -23.12 -35.45
CA TRP A 28 -38.85 -23.28 -34.59
C TRP A 28 -39.24 -23.36 -33.10
N PRO A 29 -38.99 -24.47 -32.38
CA PRO A 29 -38.91 -24.46 -30.93
C PRO A 29 -37.43 -24.35 -30.55
N LYS A 30 -36.87 -23.14 -30.64
CA LYS A 30 -35.62 -22.81 -29.96
C LYS A 30 -35.84 -21.50 -29.24
N ALA A 31 -36.12 -21.63 -27.94
CA ALA A 31 -36.00 -20.63 -26.89
C ALA A 31 -35.92 -19.18 -27.38
N ALA A 32 -37.07 -18.51 -27.42
CA ALA A 32 -37.11 -17.06 -27.35
C ALA A 32 -36.54 -16.65 -25.99
N PHE A 33 -35.21 -16.46 -25.94
CA PHE A 33 -34.58 -15.69 -24.89
C PHE A 33 -35.08 -14.25 -25.04
N LEU A 34 -36.16 -13.94 -24.33
CA LEU A 34 -36.50 -12.57 -24.00
C LEU A 34 -35.34 -12.02 -23.20
N TRP A 35 -34.46 -11.27 -23.86
CA TRP A 35 -33.49 -10.44 -23.17
C TRP A 35 -34.30 -9.34 -22.47
N SER A 36 -34.67 -9.60 -21.21
CA SER A 36 -35.11 -8.55 -20.31
C SER A 36 -33.94 -7.59 -20.17
N ALA A 37 -34.01 -6.43 -20.85
CA ALA A 37 -33.09 -5.35 -20.58
C ALA A 37 -33.14 -5.08 -19.06
N PRO A 38 -32.01 -5.08 -18.34
CA PRO A 38 -32.02 -4.82 -16.91
C PRO A 38 -32.67 -3.46 -16.69
N GLN A 39 -33.78 -3.45 -15.96
CA GLN A 39 -34.46 -2.24 -15.58
C GLN A 39 -33.52 -1.52 -14.62
N ALA A 40 -32.96 -0.38 -15.04
CA ALA A 40 -32.08 0.40 -14.19
C ALA A 40 -32.81 0.71 -12.88
N THR A 41 -32.25 0.28 -11.76
CA THR A 41 -32.76 0.61 -10.42
C THR A 41 -32.72 2.12 -10.26
N ASP A 42 -33.85 2.74 -9.93
CA ASP A 42 -33.94 4.18 -9.71
C ASP A 42 -33.15 4.54 -8.43
N SER A 43 -32.02 5.24 -8.60
CA SER A 43 -31.14 5.67 -7.51
C SER A 43 -31.11 7.20 -7.45
N ARG A 44 -31.30 7.76 -6.26
CA ARG A 44 -31.25 9.21 -6.02
C ARG A 44 -30.05 9.57 -5.13
N ILE A 45 -29.18 10.46 -5.63
CA ILE A 45 -28.04 11.04 -4.88
C ILE A 45 -28.30 12.53 -4.71
N GLU A 46 -28.07 13.06 -3.50
CA GLU A 46 -28.13 14.48 -3.17
C GLU A 46 -26.76 14.94 -2.65
N ILE A 47 -26.20 16.00 -3.24
CA ILE A 47 -24.90 16.56 -2.88
C ILE A 47 -25.12 17.97 -2.32
N VAL A 48 -24.87 18.14 -1.02
CA VAL A 48 -25.09 19.41 -0.32
C VAL A 48 -23.76 20.13 -0.15
N LEU A 49 -23.41 21.01 -1.10
CA LEU A 49 -22.11 21.70 -1.12
C LEU A 49 -21.93 22.71 0.02
N SER A 50 -23.02 23.18 0.64
CA SER A 50 -23.00 24.14 1.74
C SER A 50 -22.76 23.52 3.11
N GLU A 51 -22.69 22.18 3.21
CA GLU A 51 -22.56 21.45 4.47
C GLU A 51 -21.28 20.59 4.47
N PRO A 52 -20.09 21.19 4.69
CA PRO A 52 -18.85 20.42 4.78
C PRO A 52 -18.85 19.54 6.04
N ILE A 53 -18.60 18.23 5.87
CA ILE A 53 -18.63 17.25 6.96
C ILE A 53 -17.24 16.90 7.53
N GLY A 54 -16.16 17.26 6.83
CA GLY A 54 -14.80 16.98 7.29
C GLY A 54 -13.75 17.07 6.19
N ARG A 55 -12.48 16.99 6.59
CA ARG A 55 -11.34 16.91 5.67
C ARG A 55 -11.05 15.44 5.38
N ILE A 56 -11.00 15.06 4.10
CA ILE A 56 -10.43 13.79 3.67
C ILE A 56 -8.91 13.89 3.87
N ALA A 57 -8.40 13.16 4.85
CA ALA A 57 -6.98 13.18 5.19
C ALA A 57 -6.15 12.53 4.07
N PRO A 58 -5.00 13.10 3.65
CA PRO A 58 -4.17 12.51 2.61
C PRO A 58 -3.65 11.12 2.98
N GLU A 59 -3.54 10.81 4.28
CA GLU A 59 -3.13 9.51 4.82
C GLU A 59 -4.12 8.38 4.49
N ILE A 60 -5.37 8.70 4.11
CA ILE A 60 -6.33 7.70 3.58
C ILE A 60 -5.78 7.03 2.32
N TYR A 61 -5.01 7.77 1.52
CA TYR A 61 -4.33 7.28 0.33
C TYR A 61 -2.89 6.82 0.65
N GLY A 62 -2.71 6.20 1.81
CA GLY A 62 -1.44 5.63 2.22
C GLY A 62 -1.07 4.38 1.42
N HIS A 63 0.23 4.08 1.38
CA HIS A 63 0.76 2.89 0.74
C HIS A 63 1.50 2.01 1.74
N PHE A 64 1.75 0.77 1.33
CA PHE A 64 2.40 -0.23 2.16
C PHE A 64 3.44 -0.99 1.32
N ILE A 65 4.67 -1.07 1.84
CA ILE A 65 5.76 -1.87 1.27
C ILE A 65 6.34 -2.79 2.35
N GLU A 66 6.57 -4.05 1.99
CA GLU A 66 7.14 -5.06 2.87
C GLU A 66 8.38 -5.67 2.23
N HIS A 67 9.34 -6.11 3.07
CA HIS A 67 10.45 -6.98 2.64
C HIS A 67 9.95 -8.37 2.21
N LEU A 68 9.27 -8.39 1.07
CA LEU A 68 8.44 -9.47 0.58
C LEU A 68 8.60 -9.56 -0.94
N GLY A 69 9.10 -10.70 -1.43
CA GLY A 69 9.29 -10.95 -2.86
C GLY A 69 10.09 -9.84 -3.55
N GLY A 70 9.57 -9.37 -4.69
CA GLY A 70 10.17 -8.30 -5.49
C GLY A 70 9.75 -6.87 -5.09
N VAL A 71 9.05 -6.68 -3.96
CA VAL A 71 8.56 -5.35 -3.56
C VAL A 71 9.72 -4.42 -3.25
N ILE A 72 10.61 -4.82 -2.33
CA ILE A 72 11.78 -4.01 -1.99
C ILE A 72 12.87 -4.21 -3.03
N TYR A 73 13.41 -5.41 -3.17
CA TYR A 73 14.48 -5.70 -4.12
C TYR A 73 13.90 -5.91 -5.51
N ASP A 74 14.48 -5.24 -6.51
CA ASP A 74 13.90 -5.02 -7.84
C ASP A 74 12.86 -3.88 -7.85
N GLY A 75 11.77 -3.98 -7.08
CA GLY A 75 10.67 -2.99 -7.10
C GLY A 75 11.08 -1.58 -6.67
N VAL A 76 11.56 -1.41 -5.43
CA VAL A 76 11.99 -0.12 -4.88
C VAL A 76 13.51 0.07 -5.04
N TRP A 77 14.28 -0.88 -4.55
CA TRP A 77 15.74 -0.86 -4.49
C TRP A 77 16.34 -1.73 -5.60
N VAL A 78 17.10 -1.08 -6.47
CA VAL A 78 17.85 -1.72 -7.56
C VAL A 78 19.36 -1.70 -7.32
N GLY A 79 19.84 -0.92 -6.34
CA GLY A 79 21.27 -0.72 -6.06
C GLY A 79 21.87 0.45 -6.85
N GLU A 80 22.84 1.13 -6.25
CA GLU A 80 23.42 2.37 -6.80
C GLU A 80 24.13 2.12 -8.14
N ASP A 81 24.85 1.00 -8.24
CA ASP A 81 25.58 0.59 -9.45
C ASP A 81 24.70 -0.14 -10.49
N SER A 82 23.38 -0.15 -10.30
CA SER A 82 22.46 -0.81 -11.22
C SER A 82 22.42 -0.12 -12.58
N LYS A 83 22.32 -0.92 -13.64
CA LYS A 83 22.02 -0.42 -14.99
C LYS A 83 20.59 0.15 -15.10
N ILE A 84 19.72 -0.20 -14.16
CA ILE A 84 18.37 0.36 -14.08
C ILE A 84 18.49 1.81 -13.57
N PRO A 85 17.92 2.82 -14.26
CA PRO A 85 17.96 4.20 -13.82
C PRO A 85 17.46 4.36 -12.38
N ASN A 86 18.30 4.96 -11.52
CA ASN A 86 18.07 5.05 -10.09
C ASN A 86 18.52 6.39 -9.50
N ILE A 87 17.99 6.72 -8.32
CA ILE A 87 18.38 7.89 -7.52
C ILE A 87 18.98 7.36 -6.21
N GLY A 88 20.29 7.09 -6.24
CA GLY A 88 21.02 6.48 -5.12
C GLY A 88 20.42 5.16 -4.68
N GLY A 89 20.27 4.26 -5.66
CA GLY A 89 19.82 2.88 -5.51
C GLY A 89 18.32 2.68 -5.59
N ILE A 90 17.53 3.75 -5.48
CA ILE A 90 16.06 3.68 -5.59
C ILE A 90 15.64 3.83 -7.05
N ARG A 91 14.83 2.92 -7.56
CA ARG A 91 14.33 2.89 -8.95
C ARG A 91 13.67 4.22 -9.33
N LYS A 92 14.22 4.92 -10.33
CA LYS A 92 13.74 6.26 -10.72
C LYS A 92 12.29 6.24 -11.23
N ALA A 93 11.95 5.26 -12.06
CA ALA A 93 10.59 5.14 -12.62
C ALA A 93 9.51 5.01 -11.54
N LEU A 94 9.81 4.29 -10.44
CA LEU A 94 8.90 4.22 -9.29
C LEU A 94 8.75 5.59 -8.62
N VAL A 95 9.86 6.29 -8.38
CA VAL A 95 9.83 7.63 -7.77
C VAL A 95 9.00 8.60 -8.61
N ASP A 96 9.19 8.60 -9.94
CA ASP A 96 8.45 9.47 -10.85
C ASP A 96 6.94 9.17 -10.77
N ALA A 97 6.53 7.90 -10.86
CA ALA A 97 5.13 7.51 -10.78
C ALA A 97 4.49 7.82 -9.41
N MET A 98 5.22 7.58 -8.31
CA MET A 98 4.71 7.87 -6.96
C MET A 98 4.51 9.38 -6.76
N ARG A 99 5.37 10.24 -7.32
CA ARG A 99 5.19 11.70 -7.24
C ARG A 99 3.91 12.18 -7.90
N GLU A 100 3.46 11.53 -8.98
CA GLU A 100 2.23 11.88 -9.67
C GLU A 100 0.98 11.64 -8.81
N ILE A 101 0.96 10.53 -8.06
CA ILE A 101 -0.18 10.16 -7.21
C ILE A 101 -0.14 10.80 -5.81
N LYS A 102 0.96 11.47 -5.44
CA LYS A 102 1.12 12.26 -4.20
C LYS A 102 0.75 11.47 -2.93
N PRO A 103 1.47 10.37 -2.64
CA PRO A 103 1.20 9.52 -1.49
C PRO A 103 1.27 10.31 -0.18
N GLY A 104 0.28 10.15 0.71
CA GLY A 104 0.30 10.79 2.02
C GLY A 104 1.34 10.17 2.95
N VAL A 105 1.35 8.83 3.04
CA VAL A 105 2.19 8.06 3.96
C VAL A 105 2.59 6.71 3.35
N VAL A 106 3.75 6.18 3.70
CA VAL A 106 4.17 4.82 3.33
C VAL A 106 4.53 4.03 4.59
N ARG A 107 3.94 2.83 4.75
CA ARG A 107 4.27 1.89 5.83
C ARG A 107 5.38 0.92 5.42
N TRP A 108 6.36 0.67 6.30
CA TRP A 108 7.52 -0.24 6.16
C TRP A 108 8.04 -0.64 7.57
N PRO A 109 8.85 -1.71 7.80
CA PRO A 109 9.32 -2.77 6.89
C PRO A 109 8.28 -3.84 6.62
N GLY A 110 7.12 -3.68 7.25
CA GLY A 110 5.87 -4.25 6.83
C GLY A 110 5.43 -5.49 7.54
N GLY A 111 4.11 -5.65 7.60
CA GLY A 111 3.42 -6.92 7.84
C GLY A 111 4.09 -7.82 8.86
N CYS A 112 4.10 -9.10 8.54
CA CYS A 112 4.71 -10.12 9.37
C CYS A 112 6.23 -9.98 9.45
N PHE A 113 6.88 -9.47 8.40
CA PHE A 113 8.33 -9.26 8.41
C PHE A 113 8.78 -8.30 9.51
N ALA A 114 8.01 -7.26 9.82
CA ALA A 114 8.34 -6.25 10.83
C ALA A 114 8.55 -6.88 12.21
N ASP A 115 7.75 -7.88 12.57
CA ASP A 115 7.86 -8.61 13.82
C ASP A 115 8.97 -9.67 13.84
N ALA A 116 9.79 -9.75 12.79
CA ALA A 116 11.05 -10.49 12.78
C ALA A 116 12.27 -9.60 12.49
N TYR A 117 12.04 -8.29 12.31
CA TYR A 117 13.07 -7.35 11.89
C TYR A 117 13.78 -6.72 13.09
N ASP A 118 15.11 -6.70 13.06
CA ASP A 118 15.95 -5.87 13.94
C ASP A 118 16.48 -4.70 13.13
N TRP A 119 16.00 -3.49 13.43
CA TRP A 119 16.35 -2.30 12.66
C TRP A 119 17.84 -1.98 12.62
N ARG A 120 18.59 -2.47 13.61
CA ARG A 120 20.05 -2.29 13.69
C ARG A 120 20.78 -3.05 12.59
N ASP A 121 20.17 -4.12 12.06
CA ASP A 121 20.69 -4.86 10.91
C ASP A 121 20.63 -4.01 9.62
N GLY A 122 19.75 -3.01 9.56
CA GLY A 122 19.52 -2.14 8.39
C GLY A 122 20.22 -0.79 8.43
N ILE A 123 21.16 -0.56 9.35
CA ILE A 123 21.93 0.70 9.43
C ILE A 123 23.43 0.43 9.28
N GLY A 124 24.25 1.48 9.17
CA GLY A 124 25.68 1.31 8.97
C GLY A 124 26.09 1.03 7.51
N PRO A 125 27.41 0.83 7.28
CA PRO A 125 27.95 0.52 5.97
C PRO A 125 27.29 -0.73 5.38
N ARG A 126 26.71 -0.59 4.20
CA ARG A 126 25.80 -1.57 3.59
C ARG A 126 26.44 -2.94 3.43
N GLU A 127 27.70 -2.97 3.05
CA GLU A 127 28.52 -4.17 2.84
C GLU A 127 28.83 -4.93 4.13
N ARG A 128 28.62 -4.32 5.30
CA ARG A 128 28.81 -4.93 6.63
C ARG A 128 27.49 -5.34 7.29
N ARG A 129 26.35 -5.02 6.67
CA ARG A 129 25.03 -5.38 7.21
C ARG A 129 24.86 -6.90 7.18
N PRO A 130 24.28 -7.50 8.23
CA PRO A 130 24.14 -8.93 8.29
C PRO A 130 23.08 -9.40 7.31
N ARG A 131 23.31 -10.57 6.71
CA ARG A 131 22.29 -11.29 5.94
C ARG A 131 21.46 -12.17 6.87
N ARG A 132 20.14 -12.09 6.78
CA ARG A 132 19.19 -12.89 7.56
C ARG A 132 18.39 -13.83 6.65
N THR A 133 17.80 -14.88 7.24
CA THR A 133 16.75 -15.64 6.57
C THR A 133 15.53 -14.73 6.44
N ASN A 134 14.94 -14.64 5.24
CA ASN A 134 13.73 -13.82 5.06
C ASN A 134 12.53 -14.51 5.71
N PHE A 135 11.65 -13.73 6.35
CA PHE A 135 10.45 -14.23 7.04
C PHE A 135 9.59 -15.16 6.16
N TRP A 136 9.48 -14.85 4.87
CA TRP A 136 8.58 -15.53 3.94
C TRP A 136 9.17 -16.80 3.31
N VAL A 137 10.42 -17.18 3.63
CA VAL A 137 11.15 -18.27 2.96
C VAL A 137 10.40 -19.61 2.95
N ASP A 138 9.61 -19.87 3.99
CA ASP A 138 8.89 -21.12 4.22
C ASP A 138 7.37 -21.01 3.99
N ASN A 139 6.91 -19.96 3.32
CA ASN A 139 5.49 -19.81 3.01
C ASN A 139 5.00 -20.96 2.10
N ARG A 140 4.06 -21.75 2.63
CA ARG A 140 3.54 -22.95 1.96
C ARG A 140 2.69 -22.62 0.73
N GLU A 141 1.77 -21.67 0.85
CA GLU A 141 0.83 -21.30 -0.22
C GLU A 141 1.58 -20.83 -1.46
N TRP A 142 2.67 -20.09 -1.28
CA TRP A 142 3.48 -19.57 -2.37
C TRP A 142 4.25 -20.67 -3.10
N ARG A 143 4.76 -21.65 -2.35
CA ARG A 143 5.39 -22.85 -2.93
C ARG A 143 4.39 -23.64 -3.78
N GLU A 144 3.14 -23.74 -3.34
CA GLU A 144 2.08 -24.45 -4.06
C GLU A 144 1.71 -23.79 -5.40
N VAL A 145 1.84 -22.46 -5.50
CA VAL A 145 1.62 -21.71 -6.76
C VAL A 145 2.92 -21.39 -7.53
N GLY A 146 4.05 -22.01 -7.17
CA GLY A 146 5.33 -21.88 -7.88
C GLY A 146 6.06 -20.55 -7.66
N ILE A 147 5.67 -19.76 -6.68
CA ILE A 147 6.35 -18.52 -6.30
C ILE A 147 7.46 -18.86 -5.29
N VAL A 148 8.71 -18.53 -5.65
CA VAL A 148 9.87 -18.71 -4.76
C VAL A 148 10.20 -17.35 -4.12
N PRO A 149 9.88 -17.13 -2.83
CA PRO A 149 10.23 -15.89 -2.16
C PRO A 149 11.75 -15.73 -2.06
N GLN A 150 12.19 -14.49 -1.88
CA GLN A 150 13.58 -14.20 -1.57
C GLN A 150 14.01 -14.99 -0.34
N LYS A 151 15.02 -15.85 -0.48
CA LYS A 151 15.47 -16.73 0.61
C LYS A 151 16.16 -15.97 1.74
N TYR A 152 16.95 -14.96 1.38
CA TYR A 152 17.78 -14.21 2.31
C TYR A 152 17.57 -12.71 2.16
N GLU A 153 17.41 -12.04 3.30
CA GLU A 153 17.36 -10.60 3.42
C GLU A 153 18.78 -10.04 3.63
N PRO A 154 19.35 -9.29 2.67
CA PRO A 154 20.69 -8.71 2.80
C PRO A 154 20.73 -7.42 3.62
N ASN A 155 19.58 -6.85 3.99
CA ASN A 155 19.44 -5.58 4.71
C ASN A 155 20.05 -4.36 3.96
N HIS A 156 20.17 -4.46 2.64
CA HIS A 156 20.68 -3.36 1.81
C HIS A 156 19.75 -2.16 1.76
N PHE A 157 18.44 -2.40 1.91
CA PHE A 157 17.43 -1.37 2.09
C PHE A 157 17.00 -1.36 3.56
N GLY A 158 17.46 -0.38 4.33
CA GLY A 158 17.11 -0.22 5.73
C GLY A 158 16.57 1.17 6.04
N THR A 159 16.77 1.63 7.28
CA THR A 159 16.15 2.88 7.75
C THR A 159 16.49 4.08 6.85
N HIS A 160 17.77 4.28 6.52
CA HIS A 160 18.19 5.42 5.68
C HIS A 160 17.61 5.36 4.27
N GLU A 161 17.65 4.19 3.64
CA GLU A 161 17.11 4.02 2.30
C GLU A 161 15.58 4.23 2.26
N PHE A 162 14.85 3.74 3.28
CA PHE A 162 13.41 3.97 3.41
C PHE A 162 13.06 5.44 3.61
N ILE A 163 13.79 6.15 4.47
CA ILE A 163 13.57 7.60 4.68
C ILE A 163 13.89 8.37 3.40
N ARG A 164 14.97 8.02 2.70
CA ARG A 164 15.29 8.62 1.39
C ARG A 164 14.17 8.39 0.38
N PHE A 165 13.62 7.18 0.31
CA PHE A 165 12.49 6.88 -0.56
C PHE A 165 11.28 7.77 -0.24
N CYS A 166 10.89 7.87 1.03
CA CYS A 166 9.79 8.73 1.47
C CYS A 166 10.02 10.21 1.09
N ARG A 167 11.24 10.72 1.33
CA ARG A 167 11.63 12.08 0.94
C ARG A 167 11.55 12.30 -0.58
N LEU A 168 12.01 11.32 -1.37
CA LEU A 168 11.98 11.41 -2.83
C LEU A 168 10.55 11.50 -3.36
N ILE A 169 9.62 10.73 -2.81
CA ILE A 169 8.22 10.67 -3.29
C ILE A 169 7.30 11.70 -2.61
N GLY A 170 7.79 12.41 -1.59
CA GLY A 170 7.01 13.40 -0.83
C GLY A 170 6.04 12.78 0.18
N ALA A 171 6.25 11.52 0.59
CA ALA A 171 5.41 10.83 1.58
C ALA A 171 5.97 10.96 3.00
N GLN A 172 5.10 10.81 4.00
CA GLN A 172 5.51 10.62 5.38
C GLN A 172 5.96 9.16 5.62
N PRO A 173 7.03 8.93 6.41
CA PRO A 173 7.40 7.59 6.83
C PRO A 173 6.49 7.09 7.95
N TYR A 174 5.98 5.87 7.79
CA TYR A 174 5.33 5.09 8.83
C TYR A 174 6.14 3.81 9.07
N ILE A 175 6.76 3.71 10.25
CA ILE A 175 7.58 2.57 10.64
C ILE A 175 6.80 1.61 11.55
N ALA A 176 6.78 0.32 11.20
CA ALA A 176 6.25 -0.75 12.04
C ALA A 176 7.39 -1.37 12.88
N ALA A 177 7.26 -1.31 14.20
CA ALA A 177 8.24 -1.84 15.14
C ALA A 177 7.96 -3.31 15.48
N ASN A 178 9.04 -4.07 15.67
CA ASN A 178 9.00 -5.44 16.14
C ASN A 178 8.65 -5.48 17.63
N VAL A 179 7.53 -6.13 17.96
CA VAL A 179 7.15 -6.40 19.36
C VAL A 179 7.14 -7.89 19.69
N ARG A 180 7.23 -8.75 18.66
CA ARG A 180 7.24 -10.21 18.82
C ARG A 180 8.55 -10.73 19.41
N THR A 181 9.68 -10.35 18.84
CA THR A 181 10.97 -11.01 19.12
C THR A 181 12.01 -10.11 19.78
N LEU A 182 11.72 -8.81 19.94
CA LEU A 182 12.65 -7.83 20.51
C LEU A 182 12.04 -7.14 21.73
N PRO A 183 12.87 -6.76 22.72
CA PRO A 183 12.38 -6.02 23.88
C PRO A 183 12.01 -4.58 23.47
N ALA A 184 11.07 -3.99 24.21
CA ALA A 184 10.60 -2.61 23.99
C ALA A 184 11.74 -1.56 23.98
N SER A 185 12.85 -1.84 24.66
CA SER A 185 14.04 -0.97 24.64
C SER A 185 14.63 -0.83 23.24
N VAL A 186 14.61 -1.87 22.41
CA VAL A 186 15.13 -1.80 21.03
C VAL A 186 14.24 -0.93 20.15
N PHE A 187 12.92 -0.95 20.37
CA PHE A 187 12.00 -0.03 19.71
C PHE A 187 12.25 1.43 20.14
N HIS A 188 12.40 1.68 21.45
CA HIS A 188 12.71 3.03 21.94
C HIS A 188 14.02 3.57 21.35
N GLN A 189 15.06 2.74 21.26
CA GLN A 189 16.33 3.12 20.62
C GLN A 189 16.14 3.49 19.14
N TRP A 190 15.19 2.86 18.43
CA TRP A 190 14.89 3.24 17.05
C TRP A 190 14.23 4.62 16.97
N ILE A 191 13.31 4.93 17.89
CA ILE A 191 12.71 6.26 18.00
C ILE A 191 13.80 7.31 18.24
N GLU A 192 14.70 7.03 19.18
CA GLU A 192 15.83 7.91 19.51
C GLU A 192 16.73 8.13 18.31
N TYR A 193 17.14 7.06 17.63
CA TYR A 193 17.93 7.12 16.40
C TYR A 193 17.28 7.98 15.33
N CYS A 194 15.99 7.81 15.11
CA CYS A 194 15.26 8.51 14.06
C CYS A 194 15.03 10.00 14.38
N ASN A 195 14.82 10.36 15.65
CA ASN A 195 14.21 11.64 16.00
C ASN A 195 15.07 12.54 16.92
N SER A 196 16.13 12.04 17.54
CA SER A 196 16.97 12.85 18.42
C SER A 196 17.75 13.93 17.65
N PRO A 197 17.84 15.17 18.18
CA PRO A 197 18.66 16.24 17.60
C PRO A 197 20.11 15.83 17.34
N PRO A 198 20.81 16.46 16.38
CA PRO A 198 22.21 16.18 16.13
C PRO A 198 23.06 16.39 17.40
N GLY A 199 23.95 15.43 17.70
CA GLY A 199 24.89 15.45 18.83
C GLY A 199 24.25 15.30 20.20
N SER A 200 22.93 15.05 20.31
CA SER A 200 22.27 14.98 21.61
C SER A 200 22.37 13.63 22.29
N THR A 201 22.52 12.55 21.51
CA THR A 201 22.61 11.17 22.03
C THR A 201 23.52 10.30 21.17
N THR A 202 23.99 9.17 21.71
CA THR A 202 24.79 8.20 20.96
C THR A 202 24.06 7.69 19.71
N TRP A 203 22.74 7.48 19.77
CA TRP A 203 21.99 7.07 18.58
C TRP A 203 21.86 8.18 17.54
N ALA A 204 21.78 9.45 17.95
CA ALA A 204 21.89 10.57 17.02
C ALA A 204 23.27 10.58 16.35
N GLU A 205 24.36 10.50 17.12
CA GLU A 205 25.74 10.46 16.59
C GLU A 205 25.95 9.31 15.59
N ILE A 206 25.38 8.12 15.88
CA ILE A 206 25.43 6.98 14.96
C ILE A 206 24.63 7.27 13.69
N ARG A 207 23.45 7.91 13.75
CA ARG A 207 22.70 8.33 12.56
C ARG A 207 23.52 9.30 11.70
N GLU A 208 24.16 10.29 12.33
CA GLU A 208 25.02 11.26 11.65
C GLU A 208 26.19 10.57 10.95
N ALA A 209 26.89 9.66 11.65
CA ALA A 209 27.99 8.88 11.11
C ALA A 209 27.57 7.98 9.94
N ASN A 210 26.30 7.58 9.90
CA ASN A 210 25.71 6.81 8.81
C ASN A 210 25.24 7.67 7.61
N GLY A 211 25.43 8.99 7.68
CA GLY A 211 25.23 9.91 6.55
C GLY A 211 24.01 10.82 6.64
N ASP A 212 23.20 10.71 7.70
CA ASP A 212 22.04 11.60 7.90
C ASP A 212 22.18 12.41 9.19
N ARG A 213 22.65 13.65 9.04
CA ARG A 213 22.86 14.53 10.18
C ARG A 213 21.54 14.86 10.89
N GLU A 214 20.59 15.36 10.12
CA GLU A 214 19.31 15.84 10.63
C GLU A 214 18.36 14.69 10.99
N PRO A 215 17.52 14.85 12.02
CA PRO A 215 16.49 13.88 12.36
C PRO A 215 15.59 13.53 11.17
N PHE A 216 15.15 12.28 11.13
CA PHE A 216 14.21 11.79 10.13
C PHE A 216 12.79 12.31 10.34
N ASN A 217 12.45 12.73 11.57
CA ASN A 217 11.12 13.21 11.96
C ASN A 217 10.02 12.18 11.67
N VAL A 218 10.25 10.93 12.06
CA VAL A 218 9.26 9.85 11.93
C VAL A 218 8.16 10.06 12.96
N ARG A 219 6.95 10.32 12.46
CA ARG A 219 5.75 10.61 13.27
C ARG A 219 4.81 9.43 13.44
N TYR A 220 4.75 8.54 12.44
CA TYR A 220 3.85 7.39 12.44
C TYR A 220 4.63 6.14 12.85
N TRP A 221 4.23 5.55 13.97
CA TRP A 221 4.83 4.33 14.52
C TRP A 221 3.76 3.30 14.78
N GLY A 222 4.00 2.09 14.28
CA GLY A 222 3.15 0.92 14.52
C GLY A 222 3.83 0.08 15.60
N VAL A 223 3.11 -0.17 16.70
CA VAL A 223 3.62 -0.97 17.81
C VAL A 223 3.19 -2.41 17.57
N GLY A 224 4.00 -3.13 16.79
CA GLY A 224 3.69 -4.47 16.29
C GLY A 224 2.84 -4.50 15.03
N ASN A 225 2.73 -5.69 14.45
CA ASN A 225 1.86 -6.01 13.33
C ASN A 225 1.20 -7.38 13.54
N GLU A 226 -0.12 -7.46 13.33
CA GLU A 226 -0.85 -8.74 13.33
C GLU A 226 -0.47 -9.63 14.53
N SER A 227 -0.44 -9.02 15.72
CA SER A 227 0.02 -9.66 16.95
C SER A 227 -0.80 -10.91 17.31
N TRP A 228 -2.01 -11.04 16.79
CA TRP A 228 -2.88 -12.22 16.95
C TRP A 228 -2.59 -13.36 15.97
N GLY A 229 -1.63 -13.18 15.07
CA GLY A 229 -1.22 -14.16 14.07
C GLY A 229 0.30 -14.21 13.95
N CYS A 230 0.83 -13.85 12.79
CA CYS A 230 2.27 -13.92 12.53
C CYS A 230 3.11 -13.09 13.53
N GLY A 231 2.54 -12.02 14.10
CA GLY A 231 3.18 -11.15 15.08
C GLY A 231 3.30 -11.70 16.50
N GLY A 232 2.93 -12.96 16.77
CA GLY A 232 3.27 -13.60 18.07
C GLY A 232 2.14 -14.31 18.80
N ASN A 233 0.93 -14.36 18.24
CA ASN A 233 -0.27 -14.91 18.90
C ASN A 233 -0.44 -14.39 20.35
N PHE A 234 -0.31 -13.08 20.56
CA PHE A 234 -0.52 -12.46 21.86
C PHE A 234 -1.98 -12.59 22.29
N THR A 235 -2.19 -12.88 23.57
CA THR A 235 -3.48 -13.07 24.23
C THR A 235 -3.74 -11.96 25.24
#